data_AF-A0A317MIM9-F1
#
_entry.id   AF-A0A317MIM9-F1
#
_cell.length_a   1.000
_cell.length_b   1.000
_cell.length_c   1.000
_cell.angle_alpha   90.00
_cell.angle_beta   90.00
_cell.angle_gamma   90.00
#
_symmetry.space_group_name_H-M   'P 1'
#
loop_
_entity.id
_entity.type
_entity.pdbx_description
1 polymer ?
#
loop_
_entity_poly.entity_id
_entity_poly.type
_entity_poly.pdbx_seq_one_letter_code
_entity_poly.pdbx_strand_id
1 'polypeptide(L)'
;MTPKERQQVLARLAASDVVSLKHKEIIEDTAQMTQDENDAILNIMQNMNVTSRGVAEIQLRQMVRHLQRAALTINFDINSFLKYPPPKDLKNIHERGSNDANYMNRRENVEQKFFKYNNANRPGPQGILDNIRQFGSKPNNPTFEPVTRPKYAALNYTSNPRGPARQYGNSYMELKEHVKHKCTYTAGDSFVYEHDPLSDKKIATFHNLERVIANMEPNPLEWLHNAAVGSPRHPNLQVGRYVEAQVHTEILFNRDVKKLYIKKTDIKPHGLTKVIRECIEIFAKRNGIVVEFIA
;
A
#
# COMPACT_ATOMS: atom_id res chain seq x y z
N MET A 1 -25.14 11.25 -18.27
CA MET A 1 -24.10 10.23 -18.00
C MET A 1 -24.22 9.16 -19.06
N THR A 2 -23.16 8.95 -19.85
CA THR A 2 -23.11 7.90 -20.87
C THR A 2 -22.97 6.51 -20.22
N PRO A 3 -23.28 5.41 -20.93
CA PRO A 3 -23.06 4.05 -20.41
C PRO A 3 -21.60 3.81 -19.98
N LYS A 4 -20.63 4.35 -20.74
CA LYS A 4 -19.20 4.27 -20.44
C LYS A 4 -18.84 5.03 -19.16
N GLU A 5 -19.36 6.23 -18.98
CA GLU A 5 -19.14 7.01 -17.75
C GLU A 5 -19.72 6.28 -16.53
N ARG A 6 -20.91 5.69 -16.66
CA ARG A 6 -21.53 4.89 -15.60
C ARG A 6 -20.66 3.70 -15.22
N GLN A 7 -20.16 2.96 -16.20
CA GLN A 7 -19.24 1.83 -15.97
C GLN A 7 -17.98 2.26 -15.21
N GLN A 8 -17.35 3.37 -15.61
CA GLN A 8 -16.16 3.89 -14.94
C GLN A 8 -16.44 4.31 -13.48
N VAL A 9 -17.59 4.93 -13.22
CA VAL A 9 -18.01 5.29 -11.86
C VAL A 9 -18.22 4.03 -11.01
N LEU A 10 -18.92 3.03 -11.54
CA LEU A 10 -19.17 1.78 -10.81
C LEU A 10 -17.86 1.00 -10.55
N ALA A 11 -16.91 1.00 -11.49
CA ALA A 11 -15.61 0.39 -11.28
C ALA A 11 -14.79 1.09 -10.19
N ARG A 12 -14.82 2.43 -10.12
CA ARG A 12 -14.17 3.19 -9.04
C ARG A 12 -14.79 2.89 -7.67
N LEU A 13 -16.12 2.75 -7.61
CA LEU A 13 -16.81 2.33 -6.40
C LEU A 13 -16.41 0.91 -5.99
N ALA A 14 -16.42 -0.02 -6.95
CA ALA A 14 -16.00 -1.40 -6.74
C ALA A 14 -14.58 -1.50 -6.18
N ALA A 15 -13.65 -0.67 -6.66
CA ALA A 15 -12.30 -0.57 -6.08
C ALA A 15 -12.37 -0.25 -4.58
N SER A 16 -13.05 0.85 -4.21
CA SER A 16 -13.15 1.25 -2.80
C SER A 16 -13.88 0.22 -1.93
N ASP A 17 -14.84 -0.51 -2.49
CA ASP A 17 -15.62 -1.52 -1.78
C ASP A 17 -14.80 -2.77 -1.42
N VAL A 18 -13.67 -3.02 -2.10
CA VAL A 18 -12.73 -4.09 -1.73
C VAL A 18 -12.25 -3.92 -0.29
N VAL A 19 -11.82 -2.71 0.09
CA VAL A 19 -11.33 -2.42 1.45
C VAL A 19 -12.46 -2.51 2.47
N SER A 20 -13.63 -1.96 2.14
CA SER A 20 -14.79 -1.96 3.03
C SER A 20 -15.24 -3.37 3.39
N LEU A 21 -15.34 -4.28 2.40
CA LEU A 21 -15.73 -5.66 2.72
C LEU A 21 -14.58 -6.47 3.32
N LYS A 22 -13.31 -6.15 3.01
CA LYS A 22 -12.18 -6.77 3.74
C LYS A 22 -12.23 -6.37 5.22
N HIS A 23 -12.54 -5.12 5.54
CA HIS A 23 -12.74 -4.69 6.92
C HIS A 23 -13.90 -5.45 7.55
N LYS A 24 -15.04 -5.53 6.86
CA LYS A 24 -16.23 -6.28 7.30
C LYS A 24 -15.92 -7.75 7.61
N GLU A 25 -15.22 -8.43 6.69
CA GLU A 25 -14.78 -9.82 6.85
C GLU A 25 -13.95 -10.01 8.12
N ILE A 26 -13.07 -9.06 8.44
CA ILE A 26 -12.23 -9.16 9.64
C ILE A 26 -13.06 -8.93 10.90
N ILE A 27 -13.96 -7.94 10.94
CA ILE A 27 -14.75 -7.64 12.15
C ILE A 27 -15.85 -8.66 12.44
N GLU A 28 -16.33 -9.38 11.42
CA GLU A 28 -17.31 -10.45 11.60
C GLU A 28 -16.66 -11.76 12.10
N ASP A 29 -15.36 -11.96 11.86
CA ASP A 29 -14.57 -13.07 12.40
C ASP A 29 -13.88 -12.67 13.72
N THR A 30 -14.68 -12.55 14.78
CA THR A 30 -14.21 -12.11 16.11
C THR A 30 -13.17 -13.07 16.72
N ALA A 31 -13.24 -14.36 16.38
CA ALA A 31 -12.26 -15.35 16.78
C ALA A 31 -10.91 -15.06 16.14
N GLN A 32 -10.88 -14.78 14.83
CA GLN A 32 -9.65 -14.40 14.14
C GLN A 32 -9.10 -13.06 14.63
N MET A 33 -9.95 -12.06 14.93
CA MET A 33 -9.45 -10.80 15.53
C MET A 33 -8.75 -11.01 16.86
N THR A 34 -9.36 -11.80 17.74
CA THR A 34 -8.78 -12.15 19.04
C THR A 34 -7.47 -12.91 18.85
N GLN A 35 -7.41 -13.78 17.84
CA GLN A 35 -6.19 -14.49 17.48
C GLN A 35 -5.11 -13.53 16.96
N ASP A 36 -5.43 -12.59 16.08
CA ASP A 36 -4.47 -11.63 15.53
C ASP A 36 -3.83 -10.78 16.64
N GLU A 37 -4.62 -10.32 17.62
CA GLU A 37 -4.11 -9.59 18.77
C GLU A 37 -3.19 -10.46 19.64
N ASN A 38 -3.59 -11.71 19.91
CA ASN A 38 -2.76 -12.66 20.67
C ASN A 38 -1.46 -12.99 19.94
N ASP A 39 -1.51 -13.23 18.64
CA ASP A 39 -0.35 -13.54 17.82
C ASP A 39 0.59 -12.33 17.75
N ALA A 40 0.06 -11.11 17.68
CA ALA A 40 0.87 -9.89 17.76
C ALA A 40 1.56 -9.74 19.13
N ILE A 41 0.86 -10.00 20.23
CA ILE A 41 1.43 -9.98 21.59
C ILE A 41 2.53 -11.04 21.72
N LEU A 42 2.27 -12.27 21.27
CA LEU A 42 3.26 -13.35 21.31
C LEU A 42 4.48 -13.04 20.45
N ASN A 43 4.29 -12.45 19.26
CA ASN A 43 5.38 -12.05 18.38
C ASN A 43 6.29 -11.01 19.07
N ILE A 44 5.69 -10.04 19.78
CA ILE A 44 6.42 -9.05 20.58
C ILE A 44 7.16 -9.72 21.74
N MET A 45 6.49 -10.55 22.53
CA MET A 45 7.09 -11.22 23.69
C MET A 45 8.32 -12.05 23.29
N GLN A 46 8.19 -12.84 22.21
CA GLN A 46 9.25 -13.72 21.73
C GLN A 46 10.44 -12.94 21.16
N ASN A 47 10.19 -11.93 20.33
CA ASN A 47 11.26 -11.27 19.59
C ASN A 47 11.86 -10.06 20.31
N MET A 48 11.14 -9.43 21.24
CA MET A 48 11.62 -8.29 22.02
C MET A 48 12.08 -8.68 23.44
N ASN A 49 12.12 -9.99 23.73
CA ASN A 49 12.48 -10.54 25.05
C ASN A 49 11.63 -9.96 26.20
N VAL A 50 10.32 -9.82 25.96
CA VAL A 50 9.36 -9.26 26.93
C VAL A 50 8.61 -10.41 27.60
N THR A 51 8.80 -10.57 28.91
CA THR A 51 8.19 -11.66 29.69
C THR A 51 6.78 -11.34 30.20
N SER A 52 6.46 -10.06 30.39
CA SER A 52 5.14 -9.62 30.86
C SER A 52 4.20 -9.34 29.70
N ARG A 53 3.07 -10.06 29.66
CA ARG A 53 1.99 -9.83 28.68
C ARG A 53 1.51 -8.38 28.69
N GLY A 54 1.32 -7.78 29.88
CA GLY A 54 0.86 -6.39 30.00
C GLY A 54 1.83 -5.38 29.38
N VAL A 55 3.14 -5.66 29.44
CA VAL A 55 4.16 -4.83 28.76
C VAL A 55 4.06 -4.98 27.25
N ALA A 56 3.91 -6.21 26.75
CA ALA A 56 3.72 -6.48 25.32
C ALA A 56 2.44 -5.83 24.76
N GLU A 57 1.34 -5.80 25.52
CA GLU A 57 0.11 -5.09 25.15
C GLU A 57 0.30 -3.57 25.04
N ILE A 58 1.08 -2.97 25.94
CA ILE A 58 1.43 -1.54 25.86
C ILE A 58 2.25 -1.25 24.59
N GLN A 59 3.26 -2.10 24.34
CA GLN A 59 4.11 -1.99 23.15
C GLN A 59 3.32 -2.20 21.86
N LEU A 60 2.39 -3.14 21.83
CA LEU A 60 1.47 -3.36 20.70
C LEU A 60 0.68 -2.09 20.40
N ARG A 61 0.04 -1.47 21.42
CA ARG A 61 -0.70 -0.21 21.24
C ARG A 61 0.19 0.94 20.76
N GLN A 62 1.44 1.01 21.21
CA GLN A 62 2.40 2.01 20.72
C GLN A 62 2.74 1.77 19.25
N MET A 63 3.04 0.54 18.85
CA MET A 63 3.37 0.16 17.48
C MET A 63 2.20 0.34 16.51
N VAL A 64 0.98 -0.05 16.90
CA VAL A 64 -0.23 0.21 16.08
C VAL A 64 -0.43 1.70 15.85
N ARG A 65 -0.35 2.53 16.90
CA ARG A 65 -0.45 4.00 16.76
C ARG A 65 0.66 4.57 15.88
N HIS A 66 1.86 4.01 15.96
CA HIS A 66 2.96 4.42 15.11
C HIS A 66 2.70 4.08 13.64
N LEU A 67 2.23 2.87 13.33
CA LEU A 67 1.82 2.48 11.97
C LEU A 67 0.71 3.39 11.42
N GLN A 68 -0.30 3.73 12.23
CA GLN A 68 -1.37 4.65 11.84
C GLN A 68 -0.82 6.04 11.47
N ARG A 69 0.20 6.52 12.19
CA ARG A 69 0.82 7.84 11.97
C ARG A 69 1.91 7.84 10.89
N ALA A 70 2.51 6.69 10.60
CA ALA A 70 3.57 6.56 9.61
C ALA A 70 3.12 7.12 8.25
N ALA A 71 4.00 7.83 7.55
CA ALA A 71 3.70 8.38 6.24
C ALA A 71 3.40 7.25 5.24
N LEU A 72 2.30 7.36 4.49
CA LEU A 72 2.02 6.46 3.37
C LEU A 72 2.74 7.01 2.14
N THR A 73 3.60 6.19 1.53
CA THR A 73 4.52 6.67 0.50
C THR A 73 4.57 5.77 -0.73
N ILE A 74 4.91 6.37 -1.87
CA ILE A 74 5.18 5.65 -3.12
C ILE A 74 6.55 6.09 -3.63
N ASN A 75 7.52 5.17 -3.59
CA ASN A 75 8.85 5.37 -4.17
C ASN A 75 8.78 5.32 -5.70
N PHE A 76 9.58 6.15 -6.36
CA PHE A 76 9.66 6.19 -7.81
C PHE A 76 11.06 6.59 -8.30
N ASP A 77 11.41 6.08 -9.48
CA ASP A 77 12.54 6.54 -10.27
C ASP A 77 12.14 7.82 -11.02
N ILE A 78 13.01 8.83 -10.98
CA ILE A 78 12.67 10.15 -11.52
C ILE A 78 12.50 10.14 -13.04
N ASN A 79 13.26 9.29 -13.75
CA ASN A 79 13.19 9.19 -15.20
C ASN A 79 11.88 8.52 -15.64
N SER A 80 11.43 7.53 -14.86
CA SER A 80 10.16 6.84 -15.06
C SER A 80 8.96 7.72 -14.71
N PHE A 81 9.12 8.63 -13.75
CA PHE A 81 8.06 9.53 -13.28
C PHE A 81 7.82 10.72 -14.23
N LEU A 82 8.88 11.37 -14.71
CA LEU A 82 8.79 12.60 -15.53
C LEU A 82 8.49 12.35 -17.02
N LYS A 83 7.57 11.43 -17.33
CA LYS A 83 7.08 11.26 -18.71
C LYS A 83 6.34 12.52 -19.18
N TYR A 84 6.51 12.91 -20.44
CA TYR A 84 5.83 14.06 -21.03
C TYR A 84 4.69 13.62 -21.97
N PRO A 85 3.47 14.19 -21.85
CA PRO A 85 3.02 15.05 -20.76
C PRO A 85 2.89 14.27 -19.43
N PRO A 86 3.09 14.92 -18.27
CA PRO A 86 2.96 14.24 -16.98
C PRO A 86 1.52 13.75 -16.78
N PRO A 87 1.32 12.52 -16.25
CA PRO A 87 0.00 11.99 -16.03
C PRO A 87 -0.77 12.82 -14.98
N LYS A 88 -2.10 12.76 -15.03
CA LYS A 88 -2.98 13.41 -14.03
C LYS A 88 -3.10 12.60 -12.73
N ASP A 89 -2.82 11.31 -12.83
CA ASP A 89 -3.06 10.29 -11.82
C ASP A 89 -1.95 9.24 -11.83
N LEU A 90 -1.77 8.56 -10.70
CA LEU A 90 -0.88 7.41 -10.64
C LEU A 90 -1.61 6.15 -11.12
N LYS A 91 -1.03 5.51 -12.13
CA LYS A 91 -1.55 4.28 -12.74
C LYS A 91 -0.95 3.03 -12.12
N ASN A 92 -1.78 2.04 -11.82
CA ASN A 92 -1.39 0.66 -11.53
C ASN A 92 -0.86 -0.04 -12.80
N ILE A 93 -0.38 -1.27 -12.65
CA ILE A 93 0.21 -2.01 -13.77
C ILE A 93 -0.79 -2.37 -14.87
N HIS A 94 -2.06 -2.62 -14.52
CA HIS A 94 -3.12 -2.94 -15.48
C HIS A 94 -3.49 -1.71 -16.33
N GLU A 95 -3.50 -0.52 -15.73
CA GLU A 95 -3.74 0.76 -16.40
C GLU A 95 -2.57 1.19 -17.31
N ARG A 96 -1.36 0.66 -17.06
CA ARG A 96 -0.17 0.91 -17.88
C ARG A 96 -0.02 -0.06 -19.05
N GLY A 97 -0.74 -1.18 -19.06
CA GLY A 97 -0.67 -2.19 -20.13
C GLY A 97 0.64 -2.97 -20.14
N SER A 98 1.01 -3.63 -19.03
CA SER A 98 2.19 -4.50 -19.01
C SER A 98 2.06 -5.70 -19.95
N ASN A 99 3.14 -6.01 -20.67
CA ASN A 99 3.22 -7.15 -21.60
C ASN A 99 3.87 -8.41 -20.97
N ASP A 100 4.33 -8.36 -19.72
CA ASP A 100 4.92 -9.51 -19.04
C ASP A 100 3.82 -10.47 -18.54
N ALA A 101 3.50 -11.48 -19.34
CA ALA A 101 2.45 -12.45 -19.04
C ALA A 101 2.70 -13.23 -17.74
N ASN A 102 3.95 -13.60 -17.46
CA ASN A 102 4.29 -14.37 -16.25
C ASN A 102 4.05 -13.53 -15.00
N TYR A 103 4.54 -12.29 -15.01
CA TYR A 103 4.33 -11.36 -13.92
C TYR A 103 2.84 -11.03 -13.73
N MET A 104 2.10 -10.82 -14.83
CA MET A 104 0.67 -10.52 -14.75
C MET A 104 -0.15 -11.70 -14.22
N ASN A 105 0.19 -12.94 -14.59
CA ASN A 105 -0.46 -14.14 -14.06
C ASN A 105 -0.19 -14.32 -12.57
N ARG A 106 1.08 -14.17 -12.17
CA ARG A 106 1.48 -14.21 -10.75
C ARG A 106 0.72 -13.19 -9.92
N ARG A 107 0.66 -11.94 -10.41
CA ARG A 107 -0.07 -10.84 -9.78
C ARG A 107 -1.56 -11.12 -9.69
N GLU A 108 -2.16 -11.63 -10.76
CA GLU A 108 -3.58 -12.00 -10.75
C GLU A 108 -3.87 -13.02 -9.65
N ASN A 109 -3.04 -14.05 -9.52
CA ASN A 109 -3.20 -15.08 -8.50
C ASN A 109 -3.13 -14.51 -7.07
N VAL A 110 -2.13 -13.68 -6.78
CA VAL A 110 -1.97 -13.05 -5.46
C VAL A 110 -3.13 -12.12 -5.15
N GLU A 111 -3.44 -11.19 -6.05
CA GLU A 111 -4.51 -10.21 -5.84
C GLU A 111 -5.90 -10.89 -5.78
N GLN A 112 -6.14 -11.95 -6.54
CA GLN A 112 -7.38 -12.75 -6.47
C GLN A 112 -7.54 -13.44 -5.12
N LYS A 113 -6.46 -14.01 -4.54
CA LYS A 113 -6.51 -14.60 -3.20
C LYS A 113 -6.84 -13.56 -2.14
N PHE A 114 -6.25 -12.37 -2.27
CA PHE A 114 -6.33 -11.31 -1.28
C PHE A 114 -7.70 -10.62 -1.27
N PHE A 115 -8.18 -10.28 -2.47
CA PHE A 115 -9.31 -9.39 -2.68
C PHE A 115 -10.55 -10.10 -3.21
N LYS A 116 -10.43 -11.39 -3.55
CA LYS A 116 -11.54 -12.27 -3.90
C LYS A 116 -12.38 -11.74 -5.06
N TYR A 117 -11.76 -11.14 -6.09
CA TYR A 117 -12.49 -10.53 -7.23
C TYR A 117 -13.48 -11.48 -7.90
N ASN A 118 -13.05 -12.71 -8.18
CA ASN A 118 -13.89 -13.74 -8.81
C ASN A 118 -14.85 -14.45 -7.83
N ASN A 119 -14.68 -14.27 -6.51
CA ASN A 119 -15.35 -15.09 -5.51
C ASN A 119 -16.39 -14.26 -4.72
N ALA A 120 -17.66 -14.45 -5.07
CA ALA A 120 -18.79 -13.79 -4.42
C ALA A 120 -19.12 -14.36 -3.02
N ASN A 121 -18.48 -15.46 -2.58
CA ASN A 121 -18.69 -16.02 -1.24
C ASN A 121 -17.87 -15.26 -0.18
N ARG A 122 -18.09 -13.95 -0.09
CA ARG A 122 -17.61 -13.10 1.01
C ARG A 122 -18.80 -12.34 1.59
N PRO A 123 -18.82 -12.07 2.91
CA PRO A 123 -19.94 -11.33 3.49
C PRO A 123 -20.03 -9.93 2.89
N GLY A 124 -21.23 -9.55 2.41
CA GLY A 124 -21.44 -8.25 1.80
C GLY A 124 -22.77 -8.15 1.05
N PRO A 125 -23.24 -6.92 0.73
CA PRO A 125 -24.41 -6.74 -0.13
C PRO A 125 -24.17 -7.28 -1.54
N GLN A 126 -25.11 -8.05 -2.08
CA GLN A 126 -24.96 -8.74 -3.38
C GLN A 126 -24.56 -7.78 -4.51
N GLY A 127 -25.19 -6.61 -4.62
CA GLY A 127 -24.85 -5.64 -5.67
C GLY A 127 -23.41 -5.10 -5.60
N ILE A 128 -22.80 -5.04 -4.42
CA ILE A 128 -21.39 -4.69 -4.26
C ILE A 128 -20.50 -5.84 -4.75
N LEU A 129 -20.84 -7.07 -4.38
CA LEU A 129 -20.12 -8.27 -4.80
C LEU A 129 -20.18 -8.44 -6.33
N ASP A 130 -21.35 -8.19 -6.92
CA ASP A 130 -21.57 -8.23 -8.36
C ASP A 130 -20.71 -7.19 -9.08
N ASN A 131 -20.64 -5.95 -8.59
CA ASN A 131 -19.79 -4.91 -9.18
C ASN A 131 -18.30 -5.29 -9.11
N ILE A 132 -17.83 -5.81 -7.97
CA ILE A 132 -16.42 -6.22 -7.82
C ILE A 132 -16.08 -7.35 -8.78
N ARG A 133 -16.97 -8.32 -8.93
CA ARG A 133 -16.81 -9.40 -9.91
C ARG A 133 -16.86 -8.87 -11.34
N GLN A 134 -17.85 -8.06 -11.67
CA GLN A 134 -18.04 -7.53 -13.01
C GLN A 134 -16.84 -6.69 -13.48
N PHE A 135 -16.26 -5.88 -12.61
CA PHE A 135 -15.21 -4.93 -12.99
C PHE A 135 -13.78 -5.38 -12.62
N GLY A 136 -13.61 -6.26 -11.62
CA GLY A 136 -12.30 -6.64 -11.09
C GLY A 136 -11.78 -8.01 -11.51
N SER A 137 -12.65 -8.89 -12.04
CA SER A 137 -12.32 -10.28 -12.38
C SER A 137 -11.48 -10.46 -13.64
N LYS A 138 -10.56 -11.43 -13.62
CA LYS A 138 -9.79 -11.95 -14.77
C LYS A 138 -9.54 -13.47 -14.63
N PRO A 139 -9.13 -14.17 -15.73
CA PRO A 139 -9.10 -13.73 -17.13
C PRO A 139 -10.50 -13.74 -17.80
N ASN A 140 -10.60 -13.29 -19.06
CA ASN A 140 -11.80 -13.38 -19.93
C ASN A 140 -13.04 -12.55 -19.51
N ASN A 141 -12.82 -11.38 -18.93
CA ASN A 141 -13.89 -10.47 -18.56
C ASN A 141 -13.89 -9.22 -19.47
N PRO A 142 -14.86 -9.07 -20.40
CA PRO A 142 -14.91 -7.92 -21.30
C PRO A 142 -15.27 -6.61 -20.60
N THR A 143 -15.84 -6.68 -19.39
CA THR A 143 -16.18 -5.51 -18.57
C THR A 143 -15.11 -5.22 -17.51
N PHE A 144 -13.95 -5.89 -17.57
CA PHE A 144 -12.84 -5.60 -16.67
C PHE A 144 -12.40 -4.13 -16.80
N GLU A 145 -12.32 -3.46 -15.67
CA GLU A 145 -11.88 -2.08 -15.57
C GLU A 145 -10.58 -2.00 -14.75
N PRO A 146 -9.44 -1.64 -15.37
CA PRO A 146 -8.13 -1.62 -14.71
C PRO A 146 -8.07 -0.82 -13.40
N VAL A 147 -8.91 0.20 -13.25
CA VAL A 147 -8.97 1.07 -12.06
C VAL A 147 -9.35 0.30 -10.78
N THR A 148 -10.01 -0.86 -10.91
CA THR A 148 -10.39 -1.73 -9.79
C THR A 148 -9.21 -2.39 -9.09
N ARG A 149 -8.06 -2.47 -9.76
CA ARG A 149 -6.86 -3.13 -9.23
C ARG A 149 -6.01 -2.14 -8.41
N PRO A 150 -5.35 -2.62 -7.35
CA PRO A 150 -4.68 -1.72 -6.42
C PRO A 150 -3.47 -1.01 -7.05
N LYS A 151 -3.19 0.19 -6.56
CA LYS A 151 -1.86 0.81 -6.66
C LYS A 151 -1.04 0.38 -5.44
N TYR A 152 0.27 0.28 -5.58
CA TYR A 152 1.13 -0.21 -4.51
C TYR A 152 1.91 0.94 -3.88
N ALA A 153 1.83 1.02 -2.56
CA ALA A 153 2.47 1.99 -1.68
C ALA A 153 3.10 1.24 -0.50
N ALA A 154 3.72 1.97 0.42
CA ALA A 154 4.22 1.41 1.65
C ALA A 154 4.22 2.44 2.78
N LEU A 155 4.02 1.96 4.02
CA LEU A 155 4.15 2.79 5.21
C LEU A 155 5.64 3.01 5.52
N ASN A 156 6.03 4.26 5.65
CA ASN A 156 7.36 4.65 6.09
C ASN A 156 7.51 4.51 7.62
N TYR A 157 7.27 3.31 8.14
CA TYR A 157 7.22 3.05 9.58
C TYR A 157 8.57 3.23 10.28
N THR A 158 9.69 3.18 9.54
CA THR A 158 11.03 3.46 10.06
C THR A 158 11.43 4.94 9.94
N SER A 159 10.53 5.81 9.44
CA SER A 159 10.82 7.21 9.13
C SER A 159 12.06 7.39 8.24
N ASN A 160 12.28 6.46 7.30
CA ASN A 160 13.42 6.50 6.42
C ASN A 160 13.34 7.76 5.52
N PRO A 161 14.39 8.60 5.46
CA PRO A 161 14.38 9.82 4.66
C PRO A 161 14.30 9.57 3.15
N ARG A 162 14.46 8.32 2.69
CA ARG A 162 14.34 7.92 1.27
C ARG A 162 13.10 7.08 0.98
N GLY A 163 12.17 7.03 1.93
CA GLY A 163 11.01 6.15 1.87
C GLY A 163 11.35 4.68 2.10
N PRO A 164 10.32 3.83 2.27
CA PRO A 164 10.48 2.43 2.66
C PRO A 164 10.80 1.49 1.48
N ALA A 165 10.42 1.82 0.25
CA ALA A 165 10.46 0.91 -0.90
C ALA A 165 11.54 1.31 -1.93
N ARG A 166 12.79 1.44 -1.47
CA ARG A 166 13.91 2.03 -2.23
C ARG A 166 14.29 1.31 -3.53
N GLN A 167 13.88 0.06 -3.69
CA GLN A 167 14.02 -0.70 -4.95
C GLN A 167 13.29 -0.04 -6.14
N TYR A 168 12.28 0.79 -5.86
CA TYR A 168 11.54 1.54 -6.89
C TYR A 168 12.06 2.96 -7.10
N GLY A 169 13.11 3.37 -6.39
CA GLY A 169 13.72 4.70 -6.47
C GLY A 169 13.96 5.33 -5.09
N ASN A 170 14.87 6.31 -5.04
CA ASN A 170 15.19 7.04 -3.79
C ASN A 170 14.38 8.32 -3.62
N SER A 171 13.61 8.70 -4.64
CA SER A 171 12.60 9.75 -4.57
C SER A 171 11.24 9.11 -4.26
N TYR A 172 10.35 9.84 -3.59
CA TYR A 172 9.03 9.33 -3.23
C TYR A 172 8.00 10.45 -3.09
N MET A 173 6.73 10.07 -3.20
CA MET A 173 5.59 10.92 -2.86
C MET A 173 5.00 10.47 -1.54
N GLU A 174 4.69 11.41 -0.67
CA GLU A 174 3.89 11.20 0.53
C GLU A 174 2.42 11.48 0.21
N LEU A 175 1.55 10.53 0.56
CA LEU A 175 0.11 10.63 0.35
C LEU A 175 -0.57 11.27 1.56
N LYS A 176 -1.72 11.90 1.35
CA LYS A 176 -2.54 12.49 2.40
C LYS A 176 -3.18 11.39 3.26
N GLU A 177 -3.48 11.73 4.52
CA GLU A 177 -3.98 10.80 5.54
C GLU A 177 -5.24 10.03 5.10
N HIS A 178 -6.17 10.68 4.38
CA HIS A 178 -7.42 10.04 3.96
C HIS A 178 -7.20 8.82 3.06
N VAL A 179 -6.07 8.73 2.36
CA VAL A 179 -5.74 7.61 1.48
C VAL A 179 -5.48 6.34 2.29
N LYS A 180 -4.99 6.44 3.54
CA LYS A 180 -4.70 5.28 4.39
C LYS A 180 -5.95 4.42 4.67
N HIS A 181 -7.12 5.05 4.76
CA HIS A 181 -8.40 4.35 4.95
C HIS A 181 -8.91 3.64 3.68
N LYS A 182 -8.25 3.88 2.53
CA LYS A 182 -8.52 3.25 1.24
C LYS A 182 -7.48 2.17 0.91
N CYS A 183 -6.73 1.72 1.92
CA CYS A 183 -5.68 0.74 1.76
C CYS A 183 -5.98 -0.54 2.53
N THR A 184 -5.50 -1.65 1.99
CA THR A 184 -5.15 -2.84 2.77
C THR A 184 -3.65 -2.85 3.04
N TYR A 185 -3.20 -3.63 4.03
CA TYR A 185 -1.81 -3.66 4.46
C TYR A 185 -1.31 -5.08 4.70
N THR A 186 -0.03 -5.32 4.44
CA THR A 186 0.68 -6.56 4.77
C THR A 186 2.05 -6.27 5.39
N ALA A 187 2.57 -7.19 6.20
CA ALA A 187 3.85 -7.03 6.91
C ALA A 187 5.12 -7.10 6.03
N GLY A 188 4.91 -7.30 4.73
CA GLY A 188 5.92 -7.43 3.70
C GLY A 188 5.28 -7.31 2.31
N ASP A 189 6.06 -7.61 1.29
CA ASP A 189 5.60 -7.75 -0.10
C ASP A 189 4.52 -8.84 -0.19
N SER A 190 3.33 -8.49 -0.68
CA SER A 190 2.21 -9.45 -0.79
C SER A 190 2.53 -10.71 -1.59
N PHE A 191 3.49 -10.63 -2.51
CA PHE A 191 3.90 -11.75 -3.35
C PHE A 191 4.67 -12.84 -2.58
N VAL A 192 5.16 -12.57 -1.35
CA VAL A 192 5.77 -13.61 -0.52
C VAL A 192 4.73 -14.62 -0.01
N TYR A 193 3.46 -14.22 0.05
CA TYR A 193 2.34 -15.06 0.48
C TYR A 193 1.69 -15.83 -0.67
N GLU A 194 2.28 -15.84 -1.87
CA GLU A 194 1.71 -16.47 -3.06
C GLU A 194 1.36 -17.96 -2.83
N HIS A 195 2.19 -18.68 -2.08
CA HIS A 195 1.99 -20.10 -1.78
C HIS A 195 1.40 -20.35 -0.39
N ASP A 196 1.06 -19.30 0.36
CA ASP A 196 0.45 -19.42 1.68
C ASP A 196 -1.07 -19.65 1.55
N PRO A 197 -1.59 -20.82 2.00
CA PRO A 197 -3.03 -21.10 1.98
C PRO A 197 -3.84 -20.19 2.91
N LEU A 198 -3.20 -19.52 3.87
CA LEU A 198 -3.81 -18.59 4.83
C LEU A 198 -3.47 -17.12 4.51
N SER A 199 -3.04 -16.84 3.28
CA SER A 199 -2.63 -15.50 2.84
C SER A 199 -3.71 -14.42 3.03
N ASP A 200 -5.00 -14.76 2.95
CA ASP A 200 -6.09 -13.81 3.18
C ASP A 200 -6.21 -13.35 4.65
N LYS A 201 -5.71 -14.15 5.58
CA LYS A 201 -5.56 -13.82 7.01
C LYS A 201 -4.32 -12.98 7.33
N LYS A 202 -3.47 -12.69 6.33
CA LYS A 202 -2.28 -11.83 6.48
C LYS A 202 -2.57 -10.36 6.15
N ILE A 203 -3.76 -10.09 5.62
CA ILE A 203 -4.16 -8.77 5.12
C ILE A 203 -4.90 -8.02 6.22
N ALA A 204 -4.39 -6.84 6.53
CA ALA A 204 -5.04 -5.88 7.41
C ALA A 204 -5.69 -4.74 6.61
N THR A 205 -6.46 -3.96 7.33
CA THR A 205 -7.00 -2.65 6.99
C THR A 205 -6.45 -1.63 7.99
N PHE A 206 -6.76 -0.35 7.80
CA PHE A 206 -6.30 0.70 8.73
C PHE A 206 -6.74 0.47 10.19
N HIS A 207 -7.84 -0.24 10.40
CA HIS A 207 -8.46 -0.42 11.71
C HIS A 207 -7.97 -1.65 12.49
N ASN A 208 -7.15 -2.51 11.89
CA ASN A 208 -6.69 -3.77 12.48
C ASN A 208 -5.22 -4.07 12.14
N LEU A 209 -4.38 -3.05 12.34
CA LEU A 209 -2.94 -3.11 12.03
C LEU A 209 -2.15 -4.02 12.98
N GLU A 210 -2.72 -4.48 14.08
CA GLU A 210 -2.18 -5.56 14.91
C GLU A 210 -1.93 -6.84 14.10
N ARG A 211 -2.76 -7.13 13.08
CA ARG A 211 -2.53 -8.24 12.16
C ARG A 211 -1.24 -8.07 11.34
N VAL A 212 -0.83 -6.84 11.03
CA VAL A 212 0.47 -6.58 10.40
C VAL A 212 1.59 -6.97 11.36
N ILE A 213 1.46 -6.63 12.64
CA ILE A 213 2.44 -6.92 13.69
C ILE A 213 2.52 -8.43 13.97
N ALA A 214 1.38 -9.13 14.02
CA ALA A 214 1.31 -10.58 14.17
C ALA A 214 2.10 -11.34 13.08
N ASN A 215 2.19 -10.77 11.87
CA ASN A 215 2.80 -11.39 10.70
C ASN A 215 4.16 -10.79 10.34
N MET A 216 4.71 -9.92 11.19
CA MET A 216 5.96 -9.23 10.94
C MET A 216 7.16 -10.09 11.32
N GLU A 217 8.17 -10.13 10.45
CA GLU A 217 9.45 -10.79 10.75
C GLU A 217 10.19 -10.10 11.91
N PRO A 218 11.10 -10.80 12.62
CA PRO A 218 11.78 -10.27 13.82
C PRO A 218 12.48 -8.93 13.61
N ASN A 219 13.21 -8.77 12.49
CA ASN A 219 13.97 -7.55 12.20
C ASN A 219 13.05 -6.34 11.92
N PRO A 220 12.09 -6.40 10.97
CA PRO A 220 11.08 -5.35 10.82
C PRO A 220 10.32 -5.01 12.11
N LEU A 221 10.00 -6.02 12.93
CA LEU A 221 9.31 -5.81 14.21
C LEU A 221 10.18 -4.99 15.18
N GLU A 222 11.47 -5.32 15.30
CA GLU A 222 12.42 -4.55 16.11
C GLU A 222 12.52 -3.10 15.60
N TRP A 223 12.56 -2.90 14.29
CA TRP A 223 12.62 -1.56 13.70
C TRP A 223 11.35 -0.76 13.94
N LEU A 224 10.18 -1.40 13.88
CA LEU A 224 8.90 -0.80 14.22
C LEU A 224 8.85 -0.42 15.68
N HIS A 225 9.24 -1.31 16.59
CA HIS A 225 9.31 -1.02 18.03
C HIS A 225 10.23 0.17 18.30
N ASN A 226 11.46 0.14 17.77
CA ASN A 226 12.44 1.22 17.90
C ASN A 226 11.90 2.57 17.41
N ALA A 227 11.22 2.59 16.26
CA ALA A 227 10.58 3.80 15.75
C ALA A 227 9.42 4.28 16.63
N ALA A 228 8.59 3.35 17.14
CA ALA A 228 7.45 3.65 17.99
C ALA A 228 7.85 4.24 19.36
N VAL A 229 9.04 3.89 19.87
CA VAL A 229 9.60 4.45 21.11
C VAL A 229 10.52 5.66 20.87
N GLY A 230 10.53 6.23 19.66
CA GLY A 230 11.27 7.45 19.35
C GLY A 230 12.76 7.26 19.07
N SER A 231 13.21 6.03 18.82
CA SER A 231 14.59 5.67 18.48
C SER A 231 14.67 5.02 17.09
N PRO A 232 14.17 5.66 16.01
CA PRO A 232 14.07 5.03 14.70
C PRO A 232 15.46 4.61 14.19
N ARG A 233 15.53 3.39 13.66
CA ARG A 233 16.67 2.94 12.86
C ARG A 233 16.30 3.12 11.39
N HIS A 234 17.27 3.52 10.57
CA HIS A 234 17.12 3.63 9.12
C HIS A 234 17.91 2.53 8.42
N PRO A 235 17.51 1.26 8.59
CA PRO A 235 18.17 0.17 7.90
C PRO A 235 18.07 0.39 6.38
N ASN A 236 19.04 -0.15 5.66
CA ASN A 236 18.89 -0.35 4.24
C ASN A 236 17.86 -1.47 4.05
N LEU A 237 16.58 -1.09 3.98
CA LEU A 237 15.49 -2.05 3.82
C LEU A 237 15.72 -2.85 2.54
N GLN A 238 16.03 -4.14 2.72
CA GLN A 238 16.10 -5.08 1.62
C GLN A 238 14.71 -5.26 1.02
N VAL A 239 14.67 -5.81 -0.19
CA VAL A 239 13.41 -6.12 -0.89
C VAL A 239 12.47 -6.91 0.02
N GLY A 240 11.22 -6.48 0.09
CA GLY A 240 10.16 -7.15 0.86
C GLY A 240 10.08 -6.83 2.35
N ARG A 241 11.01 -6.03 2.92
CA ARG A 241 11.00 -5.66 4.35
C ARG A 241 10.34 -4.31 4.64
N TYR A 242 9.20 -4.05 4.00
CA TYR A 242 8.37 -2.87 4.22
C TYR A 242 6.94 -3.28 4.57
N VAL A 243 6.20 -2.42 5.27
CA VAL A 243 4.76 -2.63 5.40
C VAL A 243 4.12 -2.16 4.10
N GLU A 244 3.73 -3.11 3.25
CA GLU A 244 3.09 -2.83 1.97
C GLU A 244 1.68 -2.32 2.20
N ALA A 245 1.27 -1.38 1.35
CA ALA A 245 -0.08 -0.86 1.30
C ALA A 245 -0.63 -1.01 -0.12
N GLN A 246 -1.74 -1.74 -0.26
CA GLN A 246 -2.46 -1.84 -1.53
C GLN A 246 -3.59 -0.81 -1.52
N VAL A 247 -3.45 0.23 -2.34
CA VAL A 247 -4.36 1.39 -2.44
C VAL A 247 -5.50 1.07 -3.41
N HIS A 248 -6.72 0.99 -2.89
CA HIS A 248 -7.92 0.60 -3.64
C HIS A 248 -8.76 1.81 -4.08
N THR A 249 -8.08 2.80 -4.66
CA THR A 249 -8.71 3.98 -5.23
C THR A 249 -7.78 4.64 -6.25
N GLU A 250 -8.30 5.57 -7.05
CA GLU A 250 -7.46 6.44 -7.87
C GLU A 250 -6.59 7.32 -6.98
N ILE A 251 -5.36 7.58 -7.41
CA ILE A 251 -4.46 8.55 -6.77
C ILE A 251 -4.33 9.71 -7.74
N LEU A 252 -5.08 10.77 -7.48
CA LEU A 252 -5.00 12.03 -8.22
C LEU A 252 -3.93 12.90 -7.57
N PHE A 253 -2.95 13.38 -8.33
CA PHE A 253 -1.81 14.08 -7.75
C PHE A 253 -2.23 15.32 -6.95
N ASN A 254 -3.17 16.11 -7.47
CA ASN A 254 -3.68 17.32 -6.80
C ASN A 254 -4.53 17.05 -5.55
N ARG A 255 -5.22 15.90 -5.51
CA ARG A 255 -6.12 15.53 -4.41
C ARG A 255 -5.38 14.79 -3.31
N ASP A 256 -4.53 13.83 -3.68
CA ASP A 256 -4.08 12.76 -2.80
C ASP A 256 -2.59 12.85 -2.43
N VAL A 257 -1.77 13.56 -3.20
CA VAL A 257 -0.36 13.75 -2.83
C VAL A 257 -0.23 14.95 -1.91
N LYS A 258 0.43 14.73 -0.77
CA LYS A 258 0.76 15.75 0.21
C LYS A 258 2.05 16.48 -0.16
N LYS A 259 3.09 15.71 -0.52
CA LYS A 259 4.44 16.25 -0.74
C LYS A 259 5.27 15.32 -1.62
N LEU A 260 6.17 15.91 -2.41
CA LEU A 260 7.22 15.19 -3.14
C LEU A 260 8.56 15.34 -2.43
N TYR A 261 9.28 14.24 -2.30
CA TYR A 261 10.66 14.21 -1.81
C TYR A 261 11.55 13.70 -2.93
N ILE A 262 12.48 14.55 -3.37
CA ILE A 262 13.33 14.32 -4.53
C ILE A 262 14.77 14.18 -4.07
N LYS A 263 15.36 13.01 -4.28
CA LYS A 263 16.76 12.78 -3.98
C LYS A 263 17.64 13.59 -4.94
N LYS A 264 18.50 14.45 -4.39
CA LYS A 264 19.36 15.35 -5.18
C LYS A 264 20.31 14.63 -6.14
N THR A 265 20.66 13.38 -5.89
CA THR A 265 21.49 12.59 -6.81
C THR A 265 20.69 12.03 -7.97
N ASP A 266 19.38 11.82 -7.81
CA ASP A 266 18.52 11.29 -8.88
C ASP A 266 18.38 12.30 -10.03
N ILE A 267 18.57 13.60 -9.78
CA ILE A 267 18.49 14.69 -10.78
C ILE A 267 19.83 15.00 -11.48
N LYS A 268 20.92 14.32 -11.11
CA LYS A 268 22.27 14.48 -11.70
C LYS A 268 22.66 13.60 -12.90
N PRO A 269 21.91 12.59 -13.39
CA PRO A 269 22.51 11.56 -14.24
C PRO A 269 23.12 12.05 -15.58
N HIS A 270 22.69 13.20 -16.14
CA HIS A 270 23.05 13.57 -17.52
C HIS A 270 23.30 15.07 -17.77
N GLY A 271 23.70 15.85 -16.77
CA GLY A 271 23.91 17.31 -16.93
C GLY A 271 22.62 18.14 -17.12
N LEU A 272 21.46 17.47 -17.22
CA LEU A 272 20.13 18.08 -17.35
C LEU A 272 19.49 18.49 -16.01
N THR A 273 20.30 18.66 -14.95
CA THR A 273 19.81 18.90 -13.59
C THR A 273 18.86 20.07 -13.47
N LYS A 274 19.13 21.17 -14.21
CA LYS A 274 18.26 22.34 -14.24
C LYS A 274 16.90 22.02 -14.86
N VAL A 275 16.88 21.33 -16.00
CA VAL A 275 15.66 20.98 -16.73
C VAL A 275 14.80 20.01 -15.91
N ILE A 276 15.40 18.97 -15.33
CA ILE A 276 14.68 18.00 -14.50
C ILE A 276 14.06 18.68 -13.27
N ARG A 277 14.82 19.56 -12.61
CA ARG A 277 14.33 20.36 -11.50
C ARG A 277 13.14 21.23 -11.90
N GLU A 278 13.25 21.97 -13.00
CA GLU A 278 12.17 22.82 -13.51
C GLU A 278 10.91 22.00 -13.83
N CYS A 279 11.06 20.83 -14.46
CA CYS A 279 9.94 19.93 -14.73
C CYS A 279 9.22 19.47 -13.45
N ILE A 280 9.97 19.13 -12.40
CA ILE A 280 9.41 18.74 -11.10
C ILE A 280 8.66 19.92 -10.46
N GLU A 281 9.26 21.10 -10.47
CA GLU A 281 8.68 22.30 -9.87
C GLU A 281 7.40 22.73 -10.62
N ILE A 282 7.39 22.65 -11.96
CA ILE A 282 6.19 22.88 -12.78
C ILE A 282 5.11 21.84 -12.49
N PHE A 283 5.47 20.56 -12.44
CA PHE A 283 4.54 19.48 -12.09
C PHE A 283 3.90 19.72 -10.72
N ALA A 284 4.72 20.05 -9.72
CA ALA A 284 4.26 20.26 -8.36
C ALA A 284 3.37 21.50 -8.25
N LYS A 285 3.75 22.61 -8.90
CA LYS A 285 2.93 23.83 -8.97
C LYS A 285 1.57 23.57 -9.60
N ARG A 286 1.52 22.83 -10.72
CA ARG A 286 0.26 22.47 -11.41
C ARG A 286 -0.68 21.64 -10.55
N ASN A 287 -0.14 20.87 -9.61
CA ASN A 287 -0.92 20.00 -8.73
C ASN A 287 -1.06 20.56 -7.31
N GLY A 288 -0.52 21.74 -6.99
CA GLY A 288 -0.56 22.29 -5.63
C GLY A 288 0.22 21.45 -4.61
N ILE A 289 1.33 20.84 -5.03
CA ILE A 289 2.15 19.94 -4.20
C ILE A 289 3.42 20.67 -3.77
N VAL A 290 3.82 20.49 -2.51
CA VAL A 290 5.12 20.96 -2.00
C VAL A 290 6.23 19.99 -2.44
N VAL A 291 7.38 20.51 -2.85
CA VAL A 291 8.57 19.71 -3.20
C VAL A 291 9.68 19.97 -2.19
N GLU A 292 10.32 18.90 -1.72
CA GLU A 292 11.54 18.95 -0.94
C GLU A 292 12.66 18.18 -1.64
N PHE A 293 13.83 18.80 -1.75
CA PHE A 293 15.02 18.15 -2.28
C PHE A 293 15.88 17.60 -1.14
N ILE A 294 15.89 16.28 -1.00
CA ILE A 294 16.58 15.56 0.08
C ILE A 294 18.01 15.17 -0.31
N ALA A 295 18.87 15.06 0.69
CA ALA A 295 20.29 14.74 0.55
C ALA A 295 20.50 13.36 -0.08
#